data_AF-A0A660A9W2-F1
#
_entry.id   AF-A0A660A9W2-F1
#
_cell.length_a   1.000
_cell.length_b   1.000
_cell.length_c   1.000
_cell.angle_alpha   90.00
_cell.angle_beta   90.00
_cell.angle_gamma   90.00
#
_symmetry.space_group_name_H-M   'P 1'
#
loop_
_entity.id
_entity.type
_entity.pdbx_description
1 polymer ?
#
loop_
_entity_poly.entity_id
_entity_poly.type
_entity_poly.pdbx_seq_one_letter_code
_entity_poly.pdbx_strand_id
1 'polypeptide(L)'
;EVLKTYLSQRQSRNVTTKSLADLLALTHLPQEIKDLVLSLRTFEKSVRNPLAHLIKPFDEEELHRTTHFSSQAFLENIIALATFSGVNYQSEPFYFDQMNAIIKTELGL
;
A
#
# COMPACT_ATOMS: atom_id res chain seq x y z
N GLU A 1 -25.35 -8.89 0.03
CA GLU A 1 -25.68 -7.46 -0.14
C GLU A 1 -24.54 -6.63 -0.73
N VAL A 2 -23.31 -6.62 -0.19
CA VAL A 2 -22.17 -5.84 -0.71
C VAL A 2 -21.99 -5.91 -2.24
N LEU A 3 -21.91 -7.12 -2.81
CA LEU A 3 -21.76 -7.29 -4.26
C LEU A 3 -22.97 -6.78 -5.05
N LYS A 4 -24.20 -6.90 -4.52
CA LYS A 4 -25.39 -6.35 -5.17
C LYS A 4 -25.35 -4.83 -5.18
N THR A 5 -24.99 -4.22 -4.05
CA THR A 5 -24.82 -2.75 -3.93
C THR A 5 -23.70 -2.23 -4.82
N TYR A 6 -22.60 -2.98 -4.95
CA TYR A 6 -21.51 -2.63 -5.85
C TYR A 6 -21.95 -2.70 -7.32
N LEU A 7 -22.65 -3.77 -7.71
CA LEU A 7 -23.13 -3.98 -9.08
C LEU A 7 -24.35 -3.12 -9.44
N SER A 8 -25.05 -2.54 -8.47
CA SER A 8 -26.13 -1.58 -8.74
C SER A 8 -25.63 -0.22 -9.23
N GLN A 9 -24.32 0.02 -9.17
CA GLN A 9 -23.67 1.21 -9.72
C GLN A 9 -22.93 0.86 -11.02
N ARG A 10 -22.69 1.86 -11.88
CA ARG A 10 -21.94 1.64 -13.12
C ARG A 10 -20.48 1.31 -12.80
N GLN A 11 -20.07 0.07 -13.06
CA GLN A 11 -18.70 -0.37 -12.86
C GLN A 11 -17.87 -0.38 -14.14
N SER A 12 -16.55 -0.27 -13.95
CA SER A 12 -15.55 -0.53 -14.99
C SER A 12 -15.61 -1.99 -15.43
N ARG A 13 -15.38 -2.26 -16.73
CA ARG A 13 -15.23 -3.63 -17.26
C ARG A 13 -14.00 -4.34 -16.69
N ASN A 14 -12.94 -3.59 -16.41
CA ASN A 14 -11.66 -4.13 -15.93
C ASN A 14 -11.60 -4.08 -14.41
N VAL A 15 -11.06 -5.15 -13.82
CA VAL A 15 -10.74 -5.18 -12.38
C VAL A 15 -9.40 -4.46 -12.17
N THR A 16 -9.45 -3.38 -11.41
CA THR A 16 -8.30 -2.56 -11.01
C THR A 16 -8.25 -2.41 -9.49
N THR A 17 -7.11 -2.00 -8.96
CA THR A 17 -6.94 -1.57 -7.55
C THR A 17 -8.01 -0.55 -7.12
N LYS A 18 -8.34 0.41 -7.98
CA LYS A 18 -9.47 1.33 -7.76
C LYS A 18 -10.80 0.59 -7.57
N SER A 19 -11.13 -0.34 -8.46
CA SER A 19 -12.40 -1.10 -8.38
C SER A 19 -12.48 -1.96 -7.12
N LEU A 20 -11.34 -2.53 -6.69
CA LEU A 20 -11.25 -3.30 -5.45
C LEU A 20 -11.39 -2.39 -4.22
N ALA A 21 -10.79 -1.21 -4.23
CA ALA A 21 -10.96 -0.22 -3.16
C ALA A 21 -12.42 0.25 -3.04
N ASP A 22 -13.08 0.53 -4.17
CA ASP A 22 -14.51 0.89 -4.21
C ASP A 22 -15.39 -0.24 -3.64
N LEU A 23 -15.06 -1.51 -3.93
CA LEU A 23 -15.75 -2.66 -3.35
C LEU A 23 -15.50 -2.79 -1.84
N LEU A 24 -14.24 -2.65 -1.39
CA LEU A 24 -13.87 -2.77 0.02
C LEU A 24 -14.54 -1.71 0.89
N ALA A 25 -14.77 -0.50 0.37
CA ALA A 25 -15.50 0.55 1.07
C ALA A 25 -16.93 0.14 1.48
N LEU A 26 -17.57 -0.74 0.69
CA LEU A 26 -18.93 -1.25 0.92
C LEU A 26 -19.00 -2.44 1.88
N THR A 27 -17.85 -2.99 2.29
CA THR A 27 -17.79 -4.13 3.22
C THR A 27 -17.99 -3.70 4.67
N HIS A 28 -18.02 -4.67 5.59
CA HIS A 28 -18.07 -4.45 7.04
C HIS A 28 -16.66 -4.34 7.67
N LEU A 29 -15.63 -4.08 6.87
CA LEU A 29 -14.28 -3.86 7.40
C LEU A 29 -14.25 -2.66 8.36
N PRO A 30 -13.32 -2.65 9.34
CA PRO A 30 -13.12 -1.50 10.21
C PRO A 30 -12.87 -0.23 9.40
N GLN A 31 -13.36 0.91 9.89
CA GLN A 31 -13.23 2.18 9.17
C GLN A 31 -11.76 2.54 8.92
N GLU A 32 -10.88 2.27 9.89
CA GLU A 32 -9.43 2.46 9.76
C GLU A 32 -8.84 1.70 8.56
N ILE A 33 -9.27 0.47 8.31
CA ILE A 33 -8.83 -0.33 7.16
C ILE A 33 -9.36 0.25 5.85
N LYS A 34 -10.60 0.75 5.84
CA LYS A 34 -11.16 1.43 4.66
C LYS A 34 -10.39 2.71 4.35
N ASP A 35 -10.06 3.49 5.37
CA ASP A 35 -9.30 4.73 5.24
C ASP A 35 -7.88 4.46 4.73
N LEU A 36 -7.21 3.41 5.23
CA LEU A 36 -5.92 2.94 4.73
C LEU A 36 -5.97 2.58 3.23
N VAL A 37 -6.98 1.81 2.81
CA VAL A 37 -7.18 1.42 1.41
C VAL A 37 -7.41 2.66 0.52
N LEU A 38 -8.18 3.64 0.99
CA LEU A 38 -8.42 4.90 0.26
C LEU A 38 -7.18 5.78 0.17
N SER A 39 -6.36 5.84 1.22
CA SER A 39 -5.07 6.54 1.23
C SER A 39 -4.10 5.93 0.21
N LEU A 40 -3.95 4.60 0.20
CA LEU A 40 -3.10 3.90 -0.78
C LEU A 40 -3.59 4.09 -2.22
N ARG A 41 -4.91 4.15 -2.45
CA ARG A 41 -5.46 4.48 -3.76
C ARG A 41 -5.11 5.90 -4.21
N THR A 42 -5.16 6.85 -3.29
CA THR A 42 -4.77 8.24 -3.60
C THR A 42 -3.32 8.29 -4.05
N PHE A 43 -2.43 7.60 -3.34
CA PHE A 43 -1.03 7.43 -3.73
C PHE A 43 -0.88 6.75 -5.10
N GLU A 44 -1.61 5.65 -5.34
CA GLU A 44 -1.53 4.94 -6.61
C GLU A 44 -1.85 5.86 -7.80
N LYS A 45 -2.87 6.70 -7.62
CA LYS A 45 -3.30 7.67 -8.63
C LYS A 45 -2.30 8.81 -8.82
N SER A 46 -1.76 9.38 -7.74
CA SER A 46 -0.93 10.59 -7.79
C SER A 46 0.55 10.34 -8.07
N VAL A 47 1.07 9.18 -7.66
CA VAL A 47 2.50 8.86 -7.74
C VAL A 47 2.75 7.63 -8.59
N ARG A 48 2.20 6.46 -8.21
CA ARG A 48 2.53 5.19 -8.87
C ARG A 48 2.19 5.23 -10.36
N ASN A 49 1.00 5.68 -10.73
CA ASN A 49 0.55 5.69 -12.13
C ASN A 49 1.39 6.63 -13.01
N PRO A 50 1.65 7.90 -12.61
CA PRO A 50 2.59 8.74 -13.33
C PRO A 50 3.99 8.15 -13.45
N LEU A 51 4.57 7.58 -12.38
CA LEU A 51 5.92 7.01 -12.42
C LEU A 51 6.03 5.74 -13.27
N ALA A 52 4.98 4.92 -13.29
CA ALA A 52 4.96 3.72 -14.12
C ALA A 52 4.86 4.01 -15.63
N HIS A 53 4.37 5.20 -16.00
CA HIS A 53 4.13 5.58 -17.40
C HIS A 53 5.08 6.66 -17.92
N LEU A 54 5.75 7.41 -17.05
CA LEU A 54 6.56 8.56 -17.41
C LEU A 54 7.96 8.40 -16.81
N ILE A 55 8.98 8.73 -17.59
CA ILE A 55 10.34 8.92 -17.06
C ILE A 55 10.38 10.33 -16.48
N LYS A 56 10.44 10.43 -15.14
CA LYS A 56 10.53 11.68 -14.40
C LYS A 56 11.57 11.54 -13.29
N PRO A 57 12.30 12.62 -12.95
CA PRO A 57 13.06 12.64 -11.71
C PRO A 57 12.08 12.49 -10.55
N PHE A 58 12.38 11.59 -9.61
CA PHE A 58 11.55 11.32 -8.46
C PHE A 58 12.40 10.90 -7.27
N ASP A 59 12.18 11.56 -6.15
CA ASP A 59 12.83 11.32 -4.86
C ASP A 59 11.82 11.52 -3.71
N GLU A 60 12.29 11.47 -2.48
CA GLU A 60 11.46 11.62 -1.28
C GLU A 60 10.81 13.02 -1.19
N GLU A 61 11.52 14.07 -1.64
CA GLU A 61 11.00 15.43 -1.64
C GLU A 61 9.83 15.57 -2.63
N GLU A 62 9.98 15.03 -3.84
CA GLU A 62 8.92 15.01 -4.84
C GLU A 62 7.72 14.15 -4.43
N LEU A 63 7.98 13.04 -3.72
CA LEU A 63 6.94 12.21 -3.10
C LEU A 63 6.14 13.02 -2.08
N HIS A 64 6.83 13.68 -1.14
CA HIS A 64 6.20 14.48 -0.10
C HIS A 64 5.45 15.68 -0.68
N ARG A 65 6.01 16.35 -1.70
CA ARG A 65 5.37 17.45 -2.42
C ARG A 65 4.07 17.03 -3.09
N THR A 66 4.03 15.82 -3.63
CA THR A 66 2.88 15.31 -4.41
C THR A 66 1.78 14.72 -3.52
N THR A 67 2.15 14.11 -2.40
CA THR A 67 1.23 13.31 -1.58
C THR A 67 1.03 13.84 -0.16
N HIS A 68 1.92 14.70 0.32
CA HIS A 68 2.07 15.08 1.73
C HIS A 68 2.40 13.91 2.66
N PHE A 69 2.81 12.77 2.11
CA PHE A 69 3.25 11.59 2.85
C PHE A 69 4.74 11.31 2.61
N SER A 70 5.35 10.59 3.54
CA SER A 70 6.67 9.98 3.34
C SER A 70 6.53 8.56 2.77
N SER A 71 7.59 8.05 2.16
CA SER A 71 7.69 6.66 1.72
C SER A 71 7.56 5.68 2.88
N GLN A 72 8.04 6.05 4.06
CA GLN A 72 7.90 5.27 5.29
C GLN A 72 6.42 5.12 5.69
N ALA A 73 5.64 6.22 5.72
CA ALA A 73 4.21 6.15 6.03
C ALA A 73 3.44 5.29 5.03
N PHE A 74 3.85 5.29 3.77
CA PHE A 74 3.28 4.42 2.75
C PHE A 74 3.59 2.94 3.01
N LEU A 75 4.84 2.62 3.36
CA LEU A 75 5.25 1.27 3.73
C LEU A 75 4.48 0.77 4.95
N GLU A 76 4.34 1.59 5.99
CA GLU A 76 3.59 1.28 7.20
C GLU A 76 2.12 0.96 6.91
N ASN A 77 1.48 1.71 5.99
CA ASN A 77 0.11 1.44 5.57
C ASN A 77 -0.02 0.08 4.85
N ILE A 78 0.96 -0.31 4.03
CA ILE A 78 0.98 -1.63 3.38
C ILE A 78 1.17 -2.73 4.42
N ILE A 79 2.10 -2.55 5.35
CA ILE A 79 2.36 -3.51 6.43
C ILE A 79 1.10 -3.67 7.28
N ALA A 80 0.43 -2.57 7.66
CA ALA A 80 -0.80 -2.61 8.43
C ALA A 80 -1.91 -3.42 7.73
N LEU A 81 -2.08 -3.25 6.42
CA LEU A 81 -3.04 -4.06 5.65
C LEU A 81 -2.62 -5.53 5.56
N ALA A 82 -1.33 -5.81 5.37
CA ALA A 82 -0.80 -7.17 5.34
C ALA A 82 -1.07 -7.87 6.70
N THR A 83 -0.69 -7.24 7.80
CA THR A 83 -0.92 -7.74 9.16
C THR A 83 -2.41 -7.94 9.44
N PHE A 84 -3.27 -6.97 9.07
CA PHE A 84 -4.72 -7.12 9.20
C PHE A 84 -5.27 -8.32 8.43
N SER A 85 -4.71 -8.63 7.27
CA SER A 85 -5.08 -9.80 6.47
C SER A 85 -4.51 -11.14 6.98
N GLY A 86 -3.73 -11.11 8.09
CA GLY A 86 -3.12 -12.29 8.69
C GLY A 86 -1.70 -12.61 8.21
N VAL A 87 -1.08 -11.71 7.42
CA VAL A 87 0.32 -11.87 7.01
C VAL A 87 1.23 -11.46 8.17
N ASN A 88 2.12 -12.39 8.57
CA ASN A 88 3.16 -12.06 9.54
C ASN A 88 4.29 -11.30 8.85
N TYR A 89 4.48 -10.03 9.24
CA TYR A 89 5.55 -9.17 8.73
C TYR A 89 6.38 -8.66 9.90
N GLN A 90 7.70 -8.89 9.85
CA GLN A 90 8.63 -8.43 10.87
C GLN A 90 9.16 -7.04 10.50
N SER A 91 8.63 -6.01 11.18
CA SER A 91 9.08 -4.62 11.00
C SER A 91 10.38 -4.33 11.75
N GLU A 92 10.50 -4.81 13.00
CA GLU A 92 11.67 -4.59 13.83
C GLU A 92 12.13 -5.87 14.53
N PRO A 93 13.41 -6.30 14.34
CA PRO A 93 14.35 -5.76 13.35
C PRO A 93 13.87 -6.06 11.93
N PHE A 94 14.22 -5.21 10.96
CA PHE A 94 13.90 -5.52 9.56
C PHE A 94 14.56 -6.85 9.16
N TYR A 95 13.80 -7.73 8.51
CA TYR A 95 14.24 -9.11 8.24
C TYR A 95 15.63 -9.17 7.55
N PHE A 96 15.88 -8.28 6.58
CA PHE A 96 17.18 -8.25 5.92
C PHE A 96 18.32 -7.77 6.84
N ASP A 97 18.06 -6.88 7.79
CA ASP A 97 19.07 -6.47 8.76
C ASP A 97 19.43 -7.61 9.70
N GLN A 98 18.44 -8.40 10.11
CA GLN A 98 18.68 -9.62 10.89
C GLN A 98 19.52 -10.63 10.09
N MET A 99 19.17 -10.87 8.83
CA MET A 99 19.95 -11.77 7.97
C MET A 99 21.37 -11.25 7.73
N ASN A 100 21.53 -9.95 7.52
CA ASN A 100 22.83 -9.32 7.37
C ASN A 100 23.69 -9.47 8.63
N ALA A 101 23.09 -9.36 9.82
CA ALA A 101 23.79 -9.59 11.07
C ALA A 101 24.26 -11.04 11.20
N ILE A 102 23.43 -12.01 10.81
CA ILE A 102 23.81 -13.43 10.78
C ILE A 102 24.97 -13.65 9.80
N ILE A 103 24.86 -13.15 8.57
CA ILE A 103 25.90 -13.29 7.55
C ILE A 103 27.24 -12.69 8.02
N LYS A 104 27.21 -11.48 8.60
CA LYS A 104 28.41 -10.84 9.14
C LYS A 104 29.04 -11.68 10.26
N THR A 105 28.21 -12.21 11.16
CA THR A 105 28.66 -13.10 12.24
C THR A 105 29.35 -14.35 11.68
N GLU A 106 28.75 -15.01 10.70
CA GLU A 106 29.31 -16.22 10.06
C GLU A 106 30.58 -15.94 9.24
N LEU A 107 30.72 -14.73 8.67
CA LEU A 107 31.89 -14.31 7.92
C LEU A 107 33.00 -13.66 8.78
N GLY A 108 32.76 -13.47 10.08
CA GLY A 108 33.70 -12.82 11.00
C GLY A 108 33.91 -11.32 10.72
N LEU A 109 32.88 -10.63 10.21
CA LEU A 109 32.86 -9.19 9.92
C LEU A 109 32.28 -8.36 11.07
#